data_AF-A0A4Y2PR76-F1
#
_entry.id   AF-A0A4Y2PR76-F1
#
_cell.length_a   1.000
_cell.length_b   1.000
_cell.length_c   1.000
_cell.angle_alpha   90.00
_cell.angle_beta   90.00
_cell.angle_gamma   90.00
#
_symmetry.space_group_name_H-M   'P 1'
#
loop_
_entity.id
_entity.type
_entity.pdbx_description
1 polymer ?
#
loop_
_entity_poly.entity_id
_entity_poly.type
_entity_poly.pdbx_seq_one_letter_code
_entity_poly.pdbx_strand_id
1 'polypeptide(L)'
;MKKLEVIGCDGTVTNTGWKNNVIHRIENHVGRPLQWSIYILHFNELPFRHILQHIDGQTAGPKSFSGPIQQQLTCYEKLPVIDYEPIDCSIPDIDRNLLSKDQQYMLDISNAITLGHCPEHMANRDIVPFQMATAANRVLRLYTNSSDLSGNLKEIVGFILKSCMPVWFAIKESKYSTDDLKHVFQAIQTSRCLSDELLQVVDPVIQRNAFFEHTENVLLTMVVDEREHIS
;
A
#
# COMPACT_ATOMS: atom_id res chain seq x y z
N MET A 1 17.43 29.23 20.69
CA MET A 1 17.77 28.45 19.48
C MET A 1 16.78 27.29 19.40
N LYS A 2 16.08 27.06 18.29
CA LYS A 2 15.12 25.94 18.17
C LYS A 2 15.91 24.63 18.03
N LYS A 3 15.57 23.61 18.81
CA LYS A 3 16.20 22.28 18.80
C LYS A 3 15.45 21.41 17.79
N LEU A 4 16.15 20.73 16.88
CA LEU A 4 15.52 19.75 15.98
C LEU A 4 15.19 18.49 16.77
N GLU A 5 13.91 18.15 16.93
CA GLU A 5 13.47 17.02 17.78
C GLU A 5 12.97 15.82 16.99
N VAL A 6 12.29 16.06 15.88
CA VAL A 6 11.65 15.04 15.04
C VAL A 6 12.18 15.18 13.61
N ILE A 7 12.42 14.05 12.95
CA ILE A 7 12.71 13.98 11.52
C ILE A 7 11.65 13.15 10.81
N GLY A 8 11.09 13.71 9.75
CA GLY A 8 10.09 13.05 8.91
C GLY A 8 10.64 12.68 7.54
N CYS A 9 10.40 11.45 7.07
CA CYS A 9 10.76 11.00 5.73
C CYS A 9 9.96 9.76 5.32
N ASP A 10 10.12 9.31 4.07
CA ASP A 10 9.63 7.99 3.67
C ASP A 10 10.46 6.85 4.29
N GLY A 11 9.85 5.67 4.38
CA GLY A 11 10.48 4.48 4.97
C GLY A 11 11.50 3.77 4.08
N THR A 12 11.99 4.40 3.01
CA THR A 12 12.94 3.72 2.10
C THR A 12 14.26 3.42 2.78
N VAL A 13 14.93 2.35 2.34
CA VAL A 13 16.26 1.94 2.85
C VAL A 13 17.32 3.05 2.78
N THR A 14 17.20 3.99 1.85
CA THR A 14 18.10 5.15 1.76
C THR A 14 17.95 6.08 2.96
N ASN A 15 16.71 6.29 3.41
CA ASN A 15 16.39 7.20 4.50
C ASN A 15 16.51 6.54 5.87
N THR A 16 16.05 5.29 5.99
CA THR A 16 15.91 4.61 7.28
C THR A 16 16.79 3.37 7.43
N GLY A 17 17.46 2.87 6.38
CA GLY A 17 18.10 1.55 6.39
C GLY A 17 19.27 1.36 7.36
N TRP A 18 19.67 0.11 7.60
CA TRP A 18 20.65 -0.23 8.65
C TRP A 18 22.06 0.35 8.46
N LYS A 19 22.46 0.71 7.24
CA LYS A 19 23.82 1.18 6.94
C LYS A 19 23.82 2.54 6.28
N ASN A 20 24.43 3.51 6.97
CA ASN A 20 24.76 4.83 6.41
C ASN A 20 23.55 5.59 5.84
N ASN A 21 22.37 5.37 6.44
CA ASN A 21 21.14 6.03 6.03
C ASN A 21 21.16 7.54 6.33
N VAL A 22 20.25 8.28 5.69
CA VAL A 22 20.18 9.73 5.81
C VAL A 22 19.90 10.19 7.25
N ILE A 23 18.97 9.55 7.96
CA ILE A 23 18.66 9.92 9.35
C ILE A 23 19.88 9.77 10.24
N HIS A 24 20.57 8.64 10.17
CA HIS A 24 21.77 8.37 10.96
C HIS A 24 22.88 9.40 10.71
N ARG A 25 23.05 9.85 9.46
CA ARG A 25 23.98 10.94 9.14
C ARG A 25 23.59 12.26 9.80
N ILE A 26 22.29 12.55 9.85
CA ILE A 26 21.76 13.76 10.49
C ILE A 26 21.93 13.65 12.01
N GLU A 27 21.60 12.52 12.62
CA GLU A 27 21.80 12.27 14.06
C GLU A 27 23.26 12.43 14.47
N ASN A 28 24.20 11.91 13.66
CA ASN A 28 25.63 12.09 13.87
C ASN A 28 26.05 13.57 13.78
N HIS A 29 25.47 14.34 12.86
CA HIS A 29 25.75 15.77 12.73
C HIS A 29 25.17 16.60 13.90
N VAL A 30 23.98 16.23 14.38
CA VAL A 30 23.32 16.89 15.52
C VAL A 30 23.91 16.41 16.85
N GLY A 31 24.60 15.26 16.87
CA GLY A 31 25.25 14.68 18.04
C GLY A 31 24.29 13.97 19.01
N ARG A 32 23.11 13.55 18.55
CA ARG A 32 22.10 12.85 19.36
C ARG A 32 21.06 12.13 18.48
N PRO A 33 20.34 11.13 19.04
CA PRO A 33 19.16 10.55 18.40
C PRO A 33 18.03 11.56 18.19
N LEU A 34 17.26 11.38 17.12
CA LEU A 34 16.04 12.12 16.81
C LEU A 34 14.83 11.19 16.87
N GLN A 35 13.64 11.73 17.13
CA GLN A 35 12.41 10.96 16.95
C GLN A 35 12.13 10.80 15.46
N TRP A 36 11.86 9.57 15.02
CA TRP A 36 11.55 9.29 13.61
C TRP A 36 10.04 9.37 13.41
N SER A 37 9.61 10.08 12.37
CA SER A 37 8.22 10.13 11.90
C SER A 37 8.19 9.61 10.46
N ILE A 38 7.92 8.32 10.32
CA ILE A 38 8.07 7.65 9.03
C ILE A 38 6.74 7.60 8.29
N TYR A 39 6.78 7.92 6.99
CA TYR A 39 5.61 7.84 6.13
C TYR A 39 5.33 6.37 5.75
N ILE A 40 4.56 5.69 6.60
CA ILE A 40 4.25 4.25 6.49
C ILE A 40 3.36 3.89 5.29
N LEU A 41 2.58 4.84 4.75
CA LEU A 41 1.83 4.60 3.52
C LEU A 41 2.79 4.20 2.40
N HIS A 42 3.96 4.82 2.27
CA HIS A 42 4.94 4.43 1.26
C HIS A 42 5.45 3.00 1.43
N PHE A 43 5.60 2.51 2.66
CA PHE A 43 5.93 1.11 2.91
C PHE A 43 4.88 0.17 2.31
N ASN A 44 3.59 0.48 2.47
CA ASN A 44 2.50 -0.30 1.88
C ASN A 44 2.47 -0.21 0.33
N GLU A 45 3.02 0.86 -0.26
CA GLU A 45 3.09 1.02 -1.71
C GLU A 45 4.14 0.16 -2.41
N LEU A 46 5.23 -0.16 -1.71
CA LEU A 46 6.37 -0.83 -2.31
C LEU A 46 6.08 -2.28 -2.75
N PRO A 47 5.41 -3.14 -1.95
CA PRO A 47 5.03 -4.49 -2.38
C PRO A 47 4.20 -4.51 -3.66
N PHE A 48 3.18 -3.65 -3.74
CA PHE A 48 2.31 -3.55 -4.93
C PHE A 48 3.12 -3.18 -6.17
N ARG A 49 4.01 -2.20 -6.06
CA ARG A 49 4.88 -1.79 -7.17
C ARG A 49 5.76 -2.94 -7.66
N HIS A 50 6.34 -3.73 -6.76
CA HIS A 50 7.21 -4.84 -7.13
C HIS A 50 6.43 -6.01 -7.73
N ILE A 51 5.23 -6.31 -7.23
CA ILE A 51 4.33 -7.30 -7.86
C ILE A 51 3.99 -6.87 -9.28
N LEU A 52 3.59 -5.60 -9.47
CA LEU A 52 3.24 -5.09 -10.80
C LEU A 52 4.44 -5.17 -11.75
N GLN A 53 5.65 -4.87 -11.28
CA GLN A 53 6.87 -5.01 -12.06
C GLN A 53 7.25 -6.47 -12.38
N HIS A 54 6.96 -7.40 -11.47
CA HIS A 54 7.23 -8.83 -11.66
C HIS A 54 6.27 -9.45 -12.67
N ILE A 55 4.97 -9.19 -12.50
CA ILE A 55 3.91 -9.78 -13.34
C ILE A 55 3.85 -9.13 -14.72
N ASP A 56 3.96 -7.81 -14.77
CA ASP A 56 3.70 -7.05 -16.00
C ASP A 56 4.99 -6.56 -16.68
N GLY A 57 6.11 -6.57 -15.96
CA GLY A 57 7.40 -6.13 -16.46
C GLY A 57 7.82 -4.74 -15.96
N GLN A 58 9.12 -4.47 -16.12
CA GLN A 58 9.75 -3.24 -15.66
C GLN A 58 9.33 -2.04 -16.50
N THR A 59 8.86 -0.98 -15.85
CA THR A 59 8.58 0.32 -16.48
C THR A 59 9.83 0.87 -17.16
N ALA A 60 9.73 1.38 -18.39
CA ALA A 60 10.89 1.97 -19.09
C ALA A 60 11.30 3.36 -18.53
N GLY A 61 10.62 3.84 -17.47
CA GLY A 61 10.81 5.14 -16.85
C GLY A 61 9.61 5.56 -15.98
N PRO A 62 9.68 6.69 -15.25
CA PRO A 62 8.62 7.14 -14.33
C PRO A 62 7.25 7.41 -14.99
N LYS A 63 7.22 7.50 -16.32
CA LYS A 63 6.02 7.80 -17.13
C LYS A 63 5.77 6.76 -18.23
N SER A 64 6.58 5.72 -18.35
CA SER A 64 6.47 4.75 -19.45
C SER A 64 6.09 3.38 -18.91
N PHE A 65 4.83 3.05 -19.21
CA PHE A 65 4.22 1.74 -19.08
C PHE A 65 4.74 0.84 -20.21
N SER A 66 5.33 -0.30 -19.88
CA SER A 66 5.93 -1.22 -20.84
C SER A 66 5.19 -2.55 -20.89
N GLY A 67 4.59 -2.96 -19.78
CA GLY A 67 3.86 -4.21 -19.66
C GLY A 67 2.46 -4.19 -20.28
N PRO A 68 1.91 -5.36 -20.67
CA PRO A 68 0.59 -5.45 -21.30
C PRO A 68 -0.55 -4.90 -20.41
N ILE A 69 -0.54 -5.18 -19.10
CA ILE A 69 -1.53 -4.66 -18.14
C ILE A 69 -1.37 -3.15 -18.02
N GLN A 70 -0.15 -2.66 -17.80
CA GLN A 70 0.17 -1.25 -17.69
C GLN A 70 -0.19 -0.46 -18.95
N GLN A 71 -0.03 -1.05 -20.14
CA GLN A 71 -0.49 -0.45 -21.40
C GLN A 71 -2.02 -0.37 -21.45
N GLN A 72 -2.75 -1.40 -20.99
CA GLN A 72 -4.21 -1.33 -20.87
C GLN A 72 -4.66 -0.24 -19.89
N LEU A 73 -3.88 0.04 -18.83
CA LEU A 73 -4.10 1.18 -17.93
C LEU A 73 -3.95 2.56 -18.61
N THR A 74 -3.59 2.65 -19.90
CA THR A 74 -3.63 3.91 -20.66
C THR A 74 -4.89 4.09 -21.51
N CYS A 75 -5.63 3.01 -21.77
CA CYS A 75 -6.76 3.00 -22.72
C CYS A 75 -8.11 2.63 -22.08
N TYR A 76 -8.15 2.46 -20.75
CA TYR A 76 -9.31 1.93 -20.02
C TYR A 76 -10.51 2.89 -19.89
N GLU A 77 -10.32 4.21 -20.10
CA GLU A 77 -11.37 5.22 -19.93
C GLU A 77 -12.58 5.02 -20.86
N LYS A 78 -12.43 4.24 -21.93
CA LYS A 78 -13.46 3.97 -22.93
C LYS A 78 -14.05 2.56 -22.86
N LEU A 79 -13.63 1.75 -21.89
CA LEU A 79 -14.08 0.36 -21.78
C LEU A 79 -15.40 0.30 -21.01
N PRO A 80 -16.42 -0.41 -21.52
CA PRO A 80 -17.66 -0.64 -20.78
C PRO A 80 -17.40 -1.56 -19.58
N VAL A 81 -18.26 -1.47 -18.56
CA VAL A 81 -18.33 -2.50 -17.52
C VAL A 81 -18.82 -3.78 -18.17
N ILE A 82 -18.20 -4.88 -17.82
CA ILE A 82 -18.60 -6.21 -18.28
C ILE A 82 -18.79 -7.15 -17.08
N ASP A 83 -19.26 -8.37 -17.33
CA ASP A 83 -19.33 -9.40 -16.31
C ASP A 83 -17.92 -9.86 -15.89
N TYR A 84 -17.68 -9.95 -14.58
CA TYR A 84 -16.44 -10.41 -13.98
C TYR A 84 -16.72 -11.33 -12.78
N GLU A 85 -15.73 -12.13 -12.40
CA GLU A 85 -15.85 -12.99 -11.21
C GLU A 85 -15.66 -12.17 -9.93
N PRO A 86 -16.54 -12.28 -8.93
CA PRO A 86 -16.34 -11.61 -7.66
C PRO A 86 -15.11 -12.17 -6.94
N ILE A 87 -14.40 -11.29 -6.22
CA ILE A 87 -13.28 -11.67 -5.36
C ILE A 87 -13.69 -11.45 -3.92
N ASP A 88 -13.77 -12.54 -3.16
CA ASP A 88 -14.05 -12.50 -1.74
C ASP A 88 -12.94 -11.76 -0.98
N CYS A 89 -13.33 -10.71 -0.25
CA CYS A 89 -12.48 -9.97 0.67
C CYS A 89 -13.31 -9.25 1.74
N SER A 90 -12.69 -8.98 2.88
CA SER A 90 -13.29 -8.14 3.92
C SER A 90 -13.09 -6.68 3.56
N ILE A 91 -14.19 -5.94 3.48
CA ILE A 91 -14.17 -4.50 3.27
C ILE A 91 -14.02 -3.81 4.64
N PRO A 92 -13.03 -2.92 4.83
CA PRO A 92 -12.87 -2.19 6.09
C PRO A 92 -14.05 -1.26 6.37
N ASP A 93 -14.52 -1.26 7.61
CA ASP A 93 -15.49 -0.29 8.11
C ASP A 93 -14.73 0.95 8.58
N ILE A 94 -14.71 2.00 7.75
CA ILE A 94 -13.95 3.23 7.98
C ILE A 94 -14.85 4.44 7.80
N ASP A 95 -14.67 5.45 8.66
CA ASP A 95 -15.35 6.73 8.48
C ASP A 95 -14.92 7.39 7.16
N ARG A 96 -15.86 7.45 6.20
CA ARG A 96 -15.66 8.02 4.87
C ARG A 96 -15.22 9.48 4.92
N ASN A 97 -15.48 10.20 6.00
CA ASN A 97 -15.03 11.60 6.17
C ASN A 97 -13.52 11.72 6.33
N LEU A 98 -12.83 10.63 6.73
CA LEU A 98 -11.36 10.58 6.81
C LEU A 98 -10.70 10.36 5.44
N LEU A 99 -11.50 10.03 4.41
CA LEU A 99 -11.03 9.60 3.11
C LEU A 99 -11.09 10.70 2.06
N SER A 100 -10.05 10.79 1.24
CA SER A 100 -10.09 11.57 0.01
C SER A 100 -11.04 10.95 -1.02
N LYS A 101 -11.42 11.71 -2.05
CA LYS A 101 -12.28 11.21 -3.14
C LYS A 101 -11.73 9.94 -3.80
N ASP A 102 -10.42 9.85 -3.98
CA ASP A 102 -9.76 8.69 -4.60
C ASP A 102 -9.78 7.47 -3.67
N GLN A 103 -9.69 7.68 -2.36
CA GLN A 103 -9.75 6.61 -1.36
C GLN A 103 -11.17 6.10 -1.16
N GLN A 104 -12.16 7.00 -1.19
CA GLN A 104 -13.57 6.60 -1.22
C GLN A 104 -13.86 5.79 -2.48
N TYR A 105 -13.33 6.20 -3.64
CA TYR A 105 -13.44 5.42 -4.86
C TYR A 105 -12.82 4.03 -4.72
N MET A 106 -11.63 3.92 -4.11
CA MET A 106 -11.00 2.63 -3.81
C MET A 106 -11.94 1.73 -2.99
N LEU A 107 -12.53 2.26 -1.92
CA LEU A 107 -13.48 1.54 -1.09
C LEU A 107 -14.73 1.11 -1.88
N ASP A 108 -15.28 2.00 -2.69
CA ASP A 108 -16.50 1.75 -3.46
C ASP A 108 -16.29 0.70 -4.55
N ILE A 109 -15.18 0.78 -5.30
CA ILE A 109 -14.87 -0.20 -6.35
C ILE A 109 -14.50 -1.56 -5.75
N SER A 110 -13.82 -1.59 -4.60
CA SER A 110 -13.55 -2.83 -3.88
C SER A 110 -14.84 -3.53 -3.47
N ASN A 111 -15.81 -2.79 -2.89
CA ASN A 111 -17.14 -3.32 -2.59
C ASN A 111 -17.84 -3.88 -3.84
N ALA A 112 -17.81 -3.13 -4.95
CA ALA A 112 -18.40 -3.58 -6.21
C ALA A 112 -17.78 -4.87 -6.74
N ILE A 113 -16.45 -5.02 -6.63
CA ILE A 113 -15.74 -6.24 -7.03
C ILE A 113 -16.14 -7.42 -6.14
N THR A 114 -16.21 -7.22 -4.82
CA THR A 114 -16.64 -8.27 -3.88
C THR A 114 -18.09 -8.72 -4.12
N LEU A 115 -18.98 -7.79 -4.47
CA LEU A 115 -20.37 -8.09 -4.77
C LEU A 115 -20.61 -8.62 -6.19
N GLY A 116 -19.60 -8.59 -7.06
CA GLY A 116 -19.73 -9.03 -8.46
C GLY A 116 -20.56 -8.08 -9.33
N HIS A 117 -20.78 -6.83 -8.89
CA HIS A 117 -21.58 -5.86 -9.63
C HIS A 117 -21.01 -4.44 -9.52
N CYS A 118 -20.53 -3.90 -10.63
CA CYS A 118 -19.97 -2.55 -10.73
C CYS A 118 -20.96 -1.59 -11.42
N PRO A 119 -21.47 -0.55 -10.74
CA PRO A 119 -22.30 0.46 -11.37
C PRO A 119 -21.56 1.25 -12.45
N GLU A 120 -22.21 1.49 -13.59
CA GLU A 120 -21.61 2.17 -14.76
C GLU A 120 -21.04 3.56 -14.45
N HIS A 121 -21.66 4.31 -13.52
CA HIS A 121 -21.15 5.63 -13.11
C HIS A 121 -19.80 5.56 -12.38
N MET A 122 -19.49 4.46 -11.68
CA MET A 122 -18.18 4.26 -11.05
C MET A 122 -17.11 3.99 -12.10
N ALA A 123 -17.46 3.22 -13.13
CA ALA A 123 -16.58 2.91 -14.24
C ALA A 123 -16.29 4.08 -15.18
N ASN A 124 -16.88 5.26 -14.94
CA ASN A 124 -16.69 6.48 -15.74
C ASN A 124 -16.10 7.65 -14.93
N ARG A 125 -15.66 7.42 -13.68
CA ARG A 125 -15.12 8.50 -12.83
C ARG A 125 -13.71 8.90 -13.28
N ASP A 126 -13.44 10.21 -13.34
CA ASP A 126 -12.09 10.72 -13.56
C ASP A 126 -11.20 10.38 -12.35
N ILE A 127 -10.14 9.60 -12.59
CA ILE A 127 -9.15 9.25 -11.56
C ILE A 127 -7.96 10.19 -11.74
N VAL A 128 -7.73 11.08 -10.77
CA VAL A 128 -6.65 12.07 -10.84
C VAL A 128 -5.29 11.37 -10.85
N PRO A 129 -4.32 11.78 -11.69
CA PRO A 129 -3.04 11.10 -11.79
C PRO A 129 -2.16 11.35 -10.55
N PHE A 130 -1.50 10.27 -10.09
CA PHE A 130 -0.20 10.26 -9.39
C PHE A 130 -0.21 10.00 -7.86
N GLN A 131 -0.58 8.78 -7.44
CA GLN A 131 -0.23 8.12 -6.15
C GLN A 131 -0.56 6.61 -6.23
N MET A 132 -0.11 5.73 -5.32
CA MET A 132 -0.47 4.28 -5.40
C MET A 132 -1.98 4.08 -5.44
N ALA A 133 -2.73 4.84 -4.64
CA ALA A 133 -4.19 4.82 -4.67
C ALA A 133 -4.70 4.96 -6.12
N THR A 134 -4.12 5.85 -6.92
CA THR A 134 -4.42 5.98 -8.36
C THR A 134 -4.10 4.72 -9.15
N ALA A 135 -2.94 4.10 -8.95
CA ALA A 135 -2.53 2.91 -9.71
C ALA A 135 -3.37 1.68 -9.34
N ALA A 136 -3.61 1.45 -8.05
CA ALA A 136 -4.49 0.40 -7.55
C ALA A 136 -5.93 0.61 -8.06
N ASN A 137 -6.48 1.83 -7.97
CA ASN A 137 -7.80 2.17 -8.49
C ASN A 137 -7.94 1.89 -9.99
N ARG A 138 -6.88 2.16 -10.77
CA ARG A 138 -6.84 1.85 -12.21
C ARG A 138 -6.84 0.35 -12.47
N VAL A 139 -6.08 -0.43 -11.69
CA VAL A 139 -6.07 -1.90 -11.79
C VAL A 139 -7.43 -2.49 -11.40
N LEU A 140 -8.04 -2.02 -10.31
CA LEU A 140 -9.38 -2.44 -9.88
C LEU A 140 -10.43 -2.12 -10.95
N ARG A 141 -10.36 -0.94 -11.59
CA ARG A 141 -11.26 -0.57 -12.70
C ARG A 141 -10.99 -1.38 -13.96
N LEU A 142 -9.74 -1.69 -14.26
CA LEU A 142 -9.41 -2.57 -15.38
C LEU A 142 -10.05 -3.95 -15.19
N TYR A 143 -10.05 -4.48 -13.97
CA TYR A 143 -10.68 -5.75 -13.65
C TYR A 143 -12.18 -5.77 -13.94
N THR A 144 -12.90 -4.69 -13.65
CA THR A 144 -14.35 -4.60 -13.94
C THR A 144 -14.68 -4.43 -15.42
N ASN A 145 -13.67 -4.12 -16.24
CA ASN A 145 -13.82 -3.75 -17.65
C ASN A 145 -13.09 -4.72 -18.61
N SER A 146 -12.43 -5.78 -18.10
CA SER A 146 -11.62 -6.70 -18.89
C SER A 146 -12.25 -8.08 -18.98
N SER A 147 -12.53 -8.53 -20.21
CA SER A 147 -13.03 -9.89 -20.47
C SER A 147 -11.91 -10.93 -20.38
N ASP A 148 -10.66 -10.45 -20.45
CA ASP A 148 -9.47 -11.24 -20.22
C ASP A 148 -9.12 -11.19 -18.73
N LEU A 149 -9.73 -12.09 -17.98
CA LEU A 149 -9.43 -12.36 -16.58
C LEU A 149 -8.17 -13.22 -16.48
N SER A 150 -7.06 -12.76 -17.08
CA SER A 150 -5.79 -13.47 -16.95
C SER A 150 -5.50 -13.72 -15.46
N GLY A 151 -4.96 -14.91 -15.14
CA GLY A 151 -4.63 -15.27 -13.75
C GLY A 151 -3.79 -14.18 -13.06
N ASN A 152 -2.89 -13.57 -13.82
CA ASN A 152 -2.05 -12.44 -13.43
C ASN A 152 -2.84 -11.22 -12.94
N LEU A 153 -3.86 -10.76 -13.67
CA LEU A 153 -4.67 -9.61 -13.25
C LEU A 153 -5.48 -9.95 -11.99
N LYS A 154 -6.04 -11.16 -11.92
CA LYS A 154 -6.78 -11.65 -10.75
C LYS A 154 -5.90 -11.72 -9.50
N GLU A 155 -4.63 -12.13 -9.64
CA GLU A 155 -3.66 -12.13 -8.54
C GLU A 155 -3.33 -10.72 -8.04
N ILE A 156 -3.09 -9.76 -8.95
CA ILE A 156 -2.82 -8.36 -8.56
C ILE A 156 -4.02 -7.75 -7.83
N VAL A 157 -5.23 -7.95 -8.37
CA VAL A 157 -6.48 -7.45 -7.75
C VAL A 157 -6.70 -8.11 -6.39
N GLY A 158 -6.50 -9.42 -6.31
CA GLY A 158 -6.57 -10.17 -5.06
C GLY A 158 -5.61 -9.61 -4.00
N PHE A 159 -4.37 -9.28 -4.39
CA PHE A 159 -3.40 -8.65 -3.50
C PHE A 159 -3.83 -7.24 -3.05
N ILE A 160 -4.33 -6.42 -3.96
CA ILE A 160 -4.84 -5.08 -3.61
C ILE A 160 -5.96 -5.21 -2.57
N LEU A 161 -6.94 -6.07 -2.81
CA LEU A 161 -8.12 -6.23 -1.97
C LEU A 161 -7.82 -6.89 -0.62
N LYS A 162 -6.92 -7.87 -0.58
CA LYS A 162 -6.67 -8.66 0.63
C LYS A 162 -5.51 -8.14 1.48
N SER A 163 -4.61 -7.33 0.90
CA SER A 163 -3.41 -6.85 1.59
C SER A 163 -3.26 -5.34 1.57
N CYS A 164 -3.10 -4.73 0.39
CA CYS A 164 -2.82 -3.29 0.34
C CYS A 164 -3.95 -2.45 0.93
N MET A 165 -5.20 -2.76 0.56
CA MET A 165 -6.37 -2.00 0.96
C MET A 165 -6.61 -2.06 2.49
N PRO A 166 -6.66 -3.24 3.14
CA PRO A 166 -6.82 -3.31 4.60
C PRO A 166 -5.74 -2.55 5.37
N VAL A 167 -4.47 -2.68 4.98
CA VAL A 167 -3.36 -1.97 5.62
C VAL A 167 -3.47 -0.46 5.37
N TRP A 168 -3.84 -0.04 4.16
CA TRP A 168 -3.99 1.38 3.81
C TRP A 168 -5.06 2.06 4.68
N PHE A 169 -6.20 1.41 4.85
CA PHE A 169 -7.29 1.97 5.64
C PHE A 169 -7.00 1.93 7.14
N ALA A 170 -6.36 0.87 7.65
CA ALA A 170 -5.88 0.85 9.04
C ALA A 170 -4.93 2.03 9.34
N ILE A 171 -3.98 2.29 8.43
CA ILE A 171 -3.09 3.46 8.55
C ILE A 171 -3.88 4.77 8.57
N LYS A 172 -4.95 4.90 7.78
CA LYS A 172 -5.77 6.12 7.73
C LYS A 172 -6.59 6.36 8.98
N GLU A 173 -7.03 5.31 9.66
CA GLU A 173 -7.73 5.44 10.94
C GLU A 173 -6.78 5.69 12.11
N SER A 174 -5.51 5.30 11.97
CA SER A 174 -4.52 5.49 13.02
C SER A 174 -4.30 6.97 13.35
N LYS A 175 -4.21 7.24 14.66
CA LYS A 175 -4.04 8.61 15.20
C LYS A 175 -2.62 8.87 15.68
N TYR A 176 -1.82 7.81 15.85
CA TYR A 176 -0.53 7.85 16.52
C TYR A 176 0.55 7.17 15.69
N SER A 177 1.75 7.75 15.70
CA SER A 177 2.94 7.13 15.10
C SER A 177 3.39 5.85 15.82
N THR A 178 2.83 5.54 16.99
CA THR A 178 3.11 4.30 17.73
C THR A 178 2.40 3.08 17.11
N ASP A 179 1.42 3.29 16.22
CA ASP A 179 0.72 2.20 15.54
C ASP A 179 1.50 1.68 14.32
N ASP A 180 2.62 2.30 13.95
CA ASP A 180 3.42 1.93 12.77
C ASP A 180 3.77 0.43 12.75
N LEU A 181 4.20 -0.13 13.89
CA LEU A 181 4.50 -1.56 14.02
C LEU A 181 3.29 -2.46 13.80
N LYS A 182 2.10 -2.02 14.23
CA LYS A 182 0.86 -2.78 14.02
C LYS A 182 0.55 -2.85 12.54
N HIS A 183 0.78 -1.78 11.78
CA HIS A 183 0.53 -1.75 10.34
C HIS A 183 1.54 -2.60 9.55
N VAL A 184 2.82 -2.62 9.91
CA VAL A 184 3.77 -3.54 9.24
C VAL A 184 3.47 -4.98 9.58
N PHE A 185 3.13 -5.28 10.85
CA PHE A 185 2.70 -6.61 11.21
C PHE A 185 1.46 -7.04 10.42
N GLN A 186 0.46 -6.16 10.29
CA GLN A 186 -0.72 -6.40 9.46
C GLN A 186 -0.31 -6.65 7.99
N ALA A 187 0.60 -5.86 7.42
CA ALA A 187 1.09 -6.07 6.06
C ALA A 187 1.79 -7.42 5.86
N ILE A 188 2.56 -7.87 6.85
CA ILE A 188 3.20 -9.20 6.86
C ILE A 188 2.15 -10.32 6.92
N GLN A 189 1.09 -10.14 7.70
CA GLN A 189 0.02 -11.12 7.83
C GLN A 189 -0.83 -11.19 6.56
N THR A 190 -1.23 -10.04 6.03
CA THR A 190 -2.11 -9.98 4.86
C THR A 190 -1.40 -10.37 3.57
N SER A 191 -0.08 -10.16 3.47
CA SER A 191 0.70 -10.62 2.31
C SER A 191 0.71 -12.15 2.17
N ARG A 192 0.40 -12.92 3.22
CA ARG A 192 0.32 -14.39 3.17
C ARG A 192 -0.84 -14.92 2.32
N CYS A 193 -1.71 -14.06 1.79
CA CYS A 193 -2.69 -14.43 0.77
C CYS A 193 -2.06 -14.66 -0.62
N LEU A 194 -0.80 -14.27 -0.82
CA LEU A 194 -0.07 -14.39 -2.09
C LEU A 194 0.40 -15.83 -2.35
N SER A 195 0.65 -16.12 -3.62
CA SER A 195 1.35 -17.33 -4.04
C SER A 195 2.81 -17.31 -3.57
N ASP A 196 3.44 -18.49 -3.45
CA ASP A 196 4.85 -18.61 -3.06
C ASP A 196 5.79 -17.82 -3.99
N GLU A 197 5.45 -17.73 -5.28
CA GLU A 197 6.20 -16.93 -6.25
C GLU A 197 6.14 -15.43 -5.91
N LEU A 198 4.95 -14.89 -5.65
CA LEU A 198 4.80 -13.47 -5.30
C LEU A 198 5.32 -13.16 -3.89
N LEU A 199 5.28 -14.11 -2.97
CA LEU A 199 5.92 -13.97 -1.66
C LEU A 199 7.44 -13.79 -1.79
N GLN A 200 8.10 -14.52 -2.71
CA GLN A 200 9.53 -14.33 -2.97
C GLN A 200 9.86 -12.93 -3.50
N VAL A 201 8.89 -12.25 -4.11
CA VAL A 201 9.02 -10.85 -4.55
C VAL A 201 8.75 -9.87 -3.40
N VAL A 202 7.71 -10.12 -2.60
CA VAL A 202 7.22 -9.18 -1.57
C VAL A 202 8.00 -9.26 -0.26
N ASP A 203 8.36 -10.46 0.22
CA ASP A 203 9.03 -10.62 1.52
C ASP A 203 10.36 -9.83 1.59
N PRO A 204 11.23 -9.85 0.57
CA PRO A 204 12.45 -9.03 0.59
C PRO A 204 12.17 -7.53 0.59
N VAL A 205 11.06 -7.09 -0.03
CA VAL A 205 10.67 -5.67 -0.06
C VAL A 205 10.20 -5.22 1.32
N ILE A 206 9.36 -6.02 1.99
CA ILE A 206 8.92 -5.75 3.36
C ILE A 206 10.14 -5.71 4.29
N GLN A 207 11.00 -6.73 4.26
CA GLN A 207 12.17 -6.84 5.14
C GLN A 207 13.13 -5.65 5.00
N ARG A 208 13.38 -5.16 3.77
CA ARG A 208 14.31 -4.06 3.53
C ARG A 208 13.77 -2.69 3.94
N ASN A 209 12.45 -2.52 3.94
CA ASN A 209 11.81 -1.24 4.19
C ASN A 209 11.16 -1.14 5.58
N ALA A 210 11.16 -2.21 6.38
CA ALA A 210 10.69 -2.21 7.77
C ALA A 210 11.80 -1.88 8.81
N PHE A 211 13.00 -1.44 8.38
CA PHE A 211 14.11 -1.22 9.33
C PHE A 211 13.82 -0.13 10.37
N PHE A 212 12.98 0.85 10.03
CA PHE A 212 12.56 1.88 10.97
C PHE A 212 11.83 1.32 12.20
N GLU A 213 11.42 0.05 12.17
CA GLU A 213 10.77 -0.66 13.28
C GLU A 213 11.77 -1.32 14.24
N HIS A 214 12.96 -0.72 14.39
CA HIS A 214 14.01 -1.21 15.28
C HIS A 214 13.48 -1.44 16.72
N THR A 215 14.17 -2.25 17.51
CA THR A 215 13.76 -2.72 18.85
C THR A 215 13.22 -1.66 19.81
N GLU A 216 13.63 -0.40 19.70
CA GLU A 216 13.06 0.70 20.48
C GLU A 216 11.59 0.97 20.15
N ASN A 217 11.21 0.92 18.87
CA ASN A 217 9.82 1.05 18.42
C ASN A 217 8.97 -0.18 18.79
N VAL A 218 9.58 -1.36 18.88
CA VAL A 218 8.93 -2.55 19.44
C VAL A 218 8.60 -2.35 20.92
N LEU A 219 9.56 -1.86 21.71
CA LEU A 219 9.34 -1.54 23.12
C LEU A 219 8.28 -0.44 23.31
N LEU A 220 8.32 0.61 22.49
CA LEU A 220 7.30 1.67 22.51
C LEU A 220 5.90 1.12 22.23
N THR A 221 5.76 0.26 21.22
CA THR A 221 4.48 -0.39 20.90
C THR A 221 3.97 -1.26 22.05
N MET A 222 4.87 -1.97 22.74
CA MET A 222 4.52 -2.76 23.94
C MET A 222 4.07 -1.87 25.11
N VAL A 223 4.69 -0.70 25.30
CA VAL A 223 4.34 0.23 26.39
C VAL A 223 2.96 0.88 26.16
N VAL A 224 2.55 1.07 24.91
CA VAL A 224 1.24 1.63 24.56
C VAL A 224 0.18 0.55 24.25
N ASP A 225 0.48 -0.72 24.52
CA ASP A 225 -0.48 -1.82 24.32
C ASP A 225 -1.62 -1.69 25.34
N GLU A 226 -2.86 -1.70 24.87
CA GLU A 226 -4.07 -1.55 25.69
C GLU A 226 -4.39 -2.81 26.52
N ARG A 227 -3.68 -3.92 26.28
CA ARG A 227 -3.86 -5.16 27.03
C ARG A 227 -3.23 -5.07 28.42
N GLU A 228 -4.06 -4.76 29.41
CA GLU A 228 -3.65 -4.65 30.83
C GLU A 228 -2.94 -5.88 31.41
N HIS A 229 -3.08 -7.06 30.79
CA HIS A 229 -2.57 -8.33 31.35
C HIS A 229 -1.11 -8.66 30.99
N ILE A 230 -0.43 -7.80 30.21
CA ILE A 230 0.94 -8.05 29.73
C ILE A 230 1.93 -7.00 30.28
N SER A 231 1.45 -5.97 31.00
CA SER A 231 2.29 -4.91 31.57
C SER A 231 2.65 -5.11 33.04
#